data_AF-A0AAI9XAC2-F1
#
_entry.id   AF-A0AAI9XAC2-F1
#
_cell.length_a   1.000
_cell.length_b   1.000
_cell.length_c   1.000
_cell.angle_alpha   90.00
_cell.angle_beta   90.00
_cell.angle_gamma   90.00
#
_symmetry.space_group_name_H-M   'P 1'
#
loop_
_entity.id
_entity.type
_entity.pdbx_description
1 polymer ?
#
loop_
_entity_poly.entity_id
_entity_poly.type
_entity_poly.pdbx_seq_one_letter_code
_entity_poly.pdbx_strand_id
1 'polypeptide(L)'
;MRVVPTEDEVIDGITVLGSNAGLIHAPTKEGAKVGDAEFGATVYNLISLGLADGWFSGHPYGVAKGGLAGLEGALKDLEAGKASAKKYVLRLAETPGIFEK
;
A
#
# COMPACT_ATOMS: atom_id res chain seq x y z
N MET A 1 3.00 19.70 -4.87
CA MET A 1 1.77 19.95 -5.66
C MET A 1 0.64 19.19 -4.98
N ARG A 2 -0.36 19.90 -4.44
CA ARG A 2 -1.46 19.31 -3.67
C ARG A 2 -2.66 19.15 -4.61
N VAL A 3 -3.21 17.95 -4.70
CA VAL A 3 -4.19 17.57 -5.74
C VAL A 3 -5.58 17.26 -5.17
N VAL A 4 -5.72 17.25 -3.83
CA VAL A 4 -6.97 16.91 -3.14
C VAL A 4 -7.40 18.10 -2.26
N PRO A 5 -8.63 18.62 -2.43
CA PRO A 5 -9.20 19.68 -1.59
C PRO A 5 -9.27 19.26 -0.12
N THR A 6 -9.05 20.18 0.81
CA THR A 6 -9.35 19.96 2.23
C THR A 6 -10.84 20.12 2.49
N GLU A 7 -11.34 19.58 3.61
CA GLU A 7 -12.74 19.68 4.01
C GLU A 7 -13.26 21.13 4.02
N ASP A 8 -12.37 22.09 4.32
CA ASP A 8 -12.65 23.53 4.35
C ASP A 8 -12.79 24.16 2.95
N GLU A 9 -12.45 23.45 1.86
CA GLU A 9 -12.42 23.93 0.47
C GLU A 9 -13.38 23.15 -0.45
N VAL A 10 -14.28 22.35 0.13
CA VAL A 10 -15.15 21.47 -0.65
C VAL A 10 -16.23 22.27 -1.39
N ILE A 11 -16.22 22.12 -2.72
CA ILE A 11 -17.19 22.72 -3.63
C ILE A 11 -18.52 21.95 -3.53
N ASP A 12 -19.64 22.66 -3.63
CA ASP A 12 -20.98 22.09 -3.53
C ASP A 12 -21.17 20.91 -4.51
N GLY A 13 -21.58 19.75 -4.00
CA GLY A 13 -21.73 18.51 -4.76
C GLY A 13 -20.55 17.52 -4.73
N ILE A 14 -19.47 17.80 -4.00
CA ILE A 14 -18.36 16.85 -3.78
C ILE A 14 -18.45 16.29 -2.35
N THR A 15 -18.40 14.96 -2.20
CA THR A 15 -18.24 14.30 -0.89
C THR A 15 -16.79 13.90 -0.68
N VAL A 16 -16.13 14.49 0.32
CA VAL A 16 -14.79 14.07 0.74
C VAL A 16 -14.90 12.94 1.76
N LEU A 17 -14.25 11.82 1.49
CA LEU A 17 -14.10 10.71 2.43
C LEU A 17 -12.66 10.70 2.94
N GLY A 18 -12.47 11.19 4.17
CA GLY A 18 -11.18 11.09 4.84
C GLY A 18 -10.87 9.64 5.22
N SER A 19 -9.69 9.15 4.84
CA SER A 19 -9.10 7.96 5.45
C SER A 19 -7.82 8.36 6.17
N ASN A 20 -7.72 8.02 7.45
CA ASN A 20 -6.52 8.25 8.23
C ASN A 20 -5.52 7.12 7.95
N ALA A 21 -4.73 7.27 6.89
CA ALA A 21 -3.48 6.53 6.77
C ALA A 21 -2.41 7.38 7.48
N GLY A 22 -1.95 6.94 8.65
CA GLY A 22 -0.90 7.65 9.39
C GLY A 22 0.38 7.82 8.55
N LEU A 23 1.13 8.89 8.78
CA LEU A 23 2.40 9.16 8.11
C LEU A 23 3.57 8.72 8.98
N ILE A 24 4.15 7.56 8.68
CA ILE A 24 5.28 7.03 9.43
C ILE A 24 6.61 7.75 9.14
N HIS A 25 6.66 8.58 8.11
CA HIS A 25 7.88 9.28 7.67
C HIS A 25 7.96 10.72 8.18
N ALA A 26 7.03 11.14 9.05
CA ALA A 26 7.06 12.47 9.62
C ALA A 26 8.30 12.64 10.52
N PRO A 27 8.96 13.82 10.49
CA PRO A 27 10.06 14.09 11.41
C PRO A 27 9.56 14.12 12.85
N THR A 28 10.43 13.72 13.77
CA THR A 28 10.15 13.75 15.21
C THR A 28 9.83 15.17 15.66
N LYS A 29 8.73 15.32 16.39
CA LYS A 29 8.28 16.62 16.89
C LYS A 29 9.30 17.20 17.86
N GLU A 30 9.46 18.51 17.85
CA GLU A 30 10.34 19.21 18.78
C GLU A 30 9.99 18.85 20.24
N GLY A 31 11.02 18.54 21.04
CA GLY A 31 10.87 18.09 22.43
C GLY A 31 10.50 16.61 22.61
N ALA A 32 10.17 15.89 21.54
CA ALA A 32 9.98 14.44 21.59
C ALA A 32 11.32 13.70 21.40
N LYS A 33 11.50 12.60 22.15
CA LYS A 33 12.69 11.74 22.03
C LYS A 33 12.55 10.66 20.95
N VAL A 34 11.31 10.29 20.62
CA VAL A 34 10.95 9.24 19.68
C VAL A 34 9.70 9.70 18.94
N GLY A 35 9.68 9.56 17.61
CA GLY A 35 8.56 9.89 16.75
C GLY A 35 8.16 8.72 15.85
N ASP A 36 7.32 9.04 14.87
CA ASP A 36 6.74 8.05 13.97
C ASP A 36 7.82 7.38 13.11
N ALA A 37 8.85 8.12 12.69
CA ALA A 37 9.96 7.59 11.90
C ALA A 37 10.76 6.52 12.64
N GLU A 38 11.08 6.73 13.92
CA GLU A 38 11.80 5.77 14.75
C GLU A 38 10.95 4.55 15.09
N PHE A 39 9.64 4.75 15.32
CA PHE A 39 8.69 3.65 15.47
C PHE A 39 8.65 2.79 14.19
N GLY A 40 8.53 3.42 13.03
CA GLY A 40 8.57 2.77 11.74
C GLY A 40 9.85 1.96 11.56
N ALA A 41 11.01 2.60 11.68
CA ALA A 41 12.31 1.94 11.54
C ALA A 41 12.42 0.70 12.45
N THR A 42 11.94 0.77 13.68
CA THR A 42 11.94 -0.36 14.63
C THR A 42 11.03 -1.49 14.15
N VAL A 43 9.77 -1.19 13.82
CA VAL A 43 8.78 -2.20 13.41
C VAL A 43 9.16 -2.86 12.09
N TYR A 44 9.54 -2.08 11.08
CA TYR A 44 9.95 -2.62 9.78
C TYR A 44 11.18 -3.52 9.89
N ASN A 45 12.16 -3.16 10.73
CA ASN A 45 13.33 -4.00 10.98
C ASN A 45 12.95 -5.31 11.68
N LEU A 46 12.12 -5.27 12.72
CA LEU A 46 11.68 -6.48 13.43
C LEU A 46 10.94 -7.45 12.49
N ILE A 47 10.00 -6.94 11.69
CA ILE A 47 9.26 -7.76 10.72
C ILE A 47 10.19 -8.30 9.62
N SER A 48 11.17 -7.51 9.17
CA SER A 48 12.17 -7.96 8.19
C SER A 48 13.02 -9.10 8.74
N LEU A 49 13.43 -9.03 10.01
CA LEU A 49 14.09 -10.14 10.69
C LEU A 49 13.18 -11.37 10.76
N GLY A 50 11.88 -11.19 11.01
CA GLY A 50 10.92 -12.29 11.00
C GLY A 50 10.70 -12.94 9.65
N LEU A 51 10.75 -12.18 8.57
CA LEU A 51 10.72 -12.72 7.22
C LEU A 51 11.99 -13.51 6.89
N ALA A 52 13.15 -13.03 7.34
CA ALA A 52 14.44 -13.68 7.10
C ALA A 52 14.60 -14.98 7.91
N ASP A 53 14.16 -14.98 9.17
CA ASP A 53 14.22 -16.13 10.07
C ASP A 53 13.07 -17.14 9.82
N GLY A 54 11.94 -16.65 9.31
CA GLY A 54 10.78 -17.47 8.93
C GLY A 54 9.68 -17.56 9.99
N TRP A 55 9.82 -16.92 11.15
CA TRP A 55 8.72 -16.83 12.15
C TRP A 55 7.58 -15.90 11.71
N PHE A 56 7.83 -15.04 10.72
CA PHE A 56 6.82 -14.21 10.09
C PHE A 56 6.73 -14.53 8.60
N SER A 57 5.51 -14.56 8.06
CA SER A 57 5.26 -14.82 6.64
C SER A 57 4.22 -13.86 6.08
N GLY A 58 4.27 -13.64 4.76
CA GLY A 58 3.23 -12.89 4.07
C GLY A 58 1.86 -13.58 4.16
N HIS A 59 0.80 -12.80 3.98
CA HIS A 59 -0.57 -13.31 3.87
C HIS A 59 -0.69 -14.23 2.62
N PRO A 60 -1.56 -15.26 2.63
CA PRO A 60 -1.92 -16.00 1.42
C PRO A 60 -2.19 -15.07 0.24
N TYR A 61 -1.63 -15.39 -0.92
CA TYR A 61 -1.71 -14.55 -2.11
C TYR A 61 -1.87 -15.34 -3.41
N GLY A 62 -2.48 -14.70 -4.40
CA GLY A 62 -2.56 -15.18 -5.77
C GLY A 62 -1.82 -14.24 -6.71
N VAL A 63 -1.04 -14.79 -7.64
CA VAL A 63 -0.36 -14.00 -8.67
C VAL A 63 -1.34 -13.72 -9.82
N ALA A 64 -1.61 -12.44 -10.10
CA ALA A 64 -2.41 -12.04 -11.25
C ALA A 64 -1.62 -12.25 -12.55
N LYS A 65 -2.28 -12.78 -13.58
CA LYS A 65 -1.65 -13.09 -14.86
C LYS A 65 -1.33 -11.81 -15.66
N GLY A 66 -0.20 -11.81 -16.37
CA GLY A 66 0.14 -10.76 -17.34
C GLY A 66 0.70 -9.47 -16.73
N GLY A 67 1.24 -9.54 -15.50
CA GLY A 67 1.83 -8.37 -14.84
C GLY A 67 0.86 -7.20 -14.73
N LEU A 68 1.27 -6.01 -15.16
CA LEU A 68 0.43 -4.81 -15.11
C LEU A 68 -0.83 -4.91 -15.96
N ALA A 69 -0.85 -5.72 -17.03
CA ALA A 69 -2.06 -5.94 -17.82
C ALA A 69 -3.18 -6.62 -17.00
N GLY A 70 -2.83 -7.31 -15.91
CA GLY A 70 -3.78 -7.93 -14.99
C GLY A 70 -4.31 -7.01 -13.89
N LEU A 71 -3.83 -5.77 -13.78
CA LEU A 71 -4.17 -4.86 -12.68
C LEU A 71 -5.66 -4.53 -12.61
N GLU A 72 -6.25 -4.17 -13.75
CA GLU A 72 -7.66 -3.81 -13.82
C GLU A 72 -8.56 -4.96 -13.33
N GLY A 73 -8.30 -6.19 -13.78
CA GLY A 73 -9.04 -7.36 -13.35
C GLY A 73 -8.90 -7.64 -11.85
N ALA A 74 -7.68 -7.54 -11.32
CA ALA A 74 -7.41 -7.74 -9.90
C ALA A 74 -8.16 -6.71 -9.02
N LEU A 75 -8.20 -5.44 -9.46
CA LEU A 75 -8.94 -4.37 -8.77
C LEU A 75 -10.46 -4.58 -8.83
N LYS A 76 -11.00 -4.94 -10.00
CA LYS A 76 -12.44 -5.26 -10.15
C LYS A 76 -12.86 -6.44 -9.28
N ASP A 77 -12.01 -7.45 -9.13
CA ASP A 77 -12.29 -8.58 -8.25
C ASP A 77 -12.23 -8.21 -6.76
N LEU A 78 -11.35 -7.27 -6.38
CA LEU A 78 -11.31 -6.72 -5.01
C LEU A 78 -12.57 -5.91 -4.72
N GLU A 79 -12.96 -5.02 -5.64
CA GLU A 79 -14.17 -4.21 -5.55
C GLU A 79 -15.43 -5.08 -5.44
N ALA A 80 -15.52 -6.13 -6.27
CA ALA A 80 -16.62 -7.09 -6.24
C ALA A 80 -16.59 -8.07 -5.05
N GLY A 81 -15.63 -7.93 -4.12
CA GLY A 81 -15.51 -8.78 -2.93
C GLY A 81 -15.14 -10.24 -3.22
N LYS A 82 -14.61 -10.56 -4.42
CA LYS A 82 -14.24 -11.93 -4.81
C LYS A 82 -12.91 -12.38 -4.22
N ALA A 83 -12.10 -11.45 -3.72
CA ALA A 83 -10.88 -11.77 -2.98
C ALA A 83 -11.20 -11.96 -1.49
N SER A 84 -11.43 -13.21 -1.08
CA SER A 84 -11.57 -13.56 0.33
C SER A 84 -10.27 -14.14 0.88
N ALA A 85 -9.79 -13.57 2.00
CA ALA A 85 -8.58 -14.01 2.71
C ALA A 85 -7.36 -14.25 1.77
N LYS A 86 -7.23 -13.46 0.71
CA LYS A 86 -6.07 -13.52 -0.20
C LYS A 86 -5.69 -12.12 -0.68
N LYS A 87 -4.39 -11.89 -0.86
CA LYS A 87 -3.86 -10.70 -1.52
C LYS A 87 -3.62 -11.01 -3.01
N TYR A 88 -3.80 -10.01 -3.88
CA TYR A 88 -3.31 -10.11 -5.26
C TYR A 88 -1.88 -9.59 -5.34
N VAL A 89 -1.03 -10.31 -6.07
CA VAL A 89 0.35 -9.91 -6.38
C VAL A 89 0.49 -9.81 -7.88
N LEU A 90 1.08 -8.73 -8.37
CA LEU A 90 1.42 -8.56 -9.78
C LEU A 90 2.92 -8.71 -9.95
N ARG A 91 3.35 -9.53 -10.91
CA ARG A 91 4.75 -9.64 -11.29
C ARG A 91 5.00 -8.74 -12.50
N LEU A 92 5.66 -7.60 -12.29
CA LEU A 92 5.88 -6.61 -13.34
C LEU A 92 6.61 -7.18 -14.57
N ALA A 93 7.54 -8.12 -14.35
CA ALA A 93 8.26 -8.82 -15.41
C ALA A 93 7.37 -9.68 -16.33
N GLU A 94 6.14 -10.01 -15.91
CA GLU A 94 5.17 -10.74 -16.75
C GLU A 94 4.30 -9.81 -17.60
N THR A 95 4.56 -8.50 -17.57
CA THR A 95 3.83 -7.52 -18.39
C THR A 95 4.23 -7.68 -19.86
N PRO A 96 3.27 -7.90 -20.79
CA PRO A 96 3.57 -7.94 -22.21
C PRO A 96 4.31 -6.66 -22.67
N GLY A 97 5.34 -6.81 -23.49
CA GLY A 97 6.13 -5.70 -24.01
C GLY A 97 7.17 -5.10 -23.06
N ILE A 98 7.29 -5.55 -21.79
CA ILE A 98 8.20 -4.91 -20.81
C ILE A 98 9.70 -5.08 -21.13
N PHE A 99 10.05 -6.06 -21.96
CA PHE A 99 11.41 -6.30 -22.42
C PHE A 99 11.57 -6.12 -23.93
N GLU A 100 10.54 -5.62 -24.61
CA GLU A 100 10.62 -5.27 -26.03
C GLU A 100 11.33 -3.92 -26.15
N LYS A 101 12.36 -3.85 -27.01
CA LYS A 101 13.16 -2.65 -27.27
C LYS A 101 12.53 -1.77 -28.35
#